data_AF-A0A8T4A9P8-F1
#
_entry.id   AF-A0A8T4A9P8-F1
#
_cell.length_a   1.000
_cell.length_b   1.000
_cell.length_c   1.000
_cell.angle_alpha   90.00
_cell.angle_beta   90.00
_cell.angle_gamma   90.00
#
_symmetry.space_group_name_H-M   'P 1'
#
loop_
_entity.id
_entity.type
_entity.pdbx_description
1 polymer ?
#
loop_
_entity_poly.entity_id
_entity_poly.type
_entity_poly.pdbx_seq_one_letter_code
_entity_poly.pdbx_strand_id
1 'polypeptide(L)'
;MNTIETWISIIGSVASIGGAVWAFREAKNASLSATQAEKVRDEIIERRKIIEVSQVHTETSRILKIVSNVGPSCNPSMLKGVNCGNIAKDVEEYARFINEHSSYFTCFFENEAKELCTSLNGDIEELSEAKSFDDKKKAGKSIYYKINNFMPTVKALSDEKREHVVTTREGNKL
;
A
#
# COMPACT_ATOMS: atom_id res chain seq x y z
N MET A 1 -9.97 -68.89 29.32
CA MET A 1 -9.86 -67.72 28.44
C MET A 1 -11.27 -67.26 28.16
N ASN A 2 -11.66 -66.02 28.52
CA ASN A 2 -12.79 -65.26 27.92
C ASN A 2 -13.16 -63.97 28.69
N THR A 3 -12.89 -63.83 30.00
CA THR A 3 -13.33 -62.63 30.77
C THR A 3 -12.45 -61.39 30.59
N ILE A 4 -11.13 -61.54 30.50
CA ILE A 4 -10.18 -60.42 30.33
C ILE A 4 -10.31 -59.77 28.96
N GLU A 5 -10.51 -60.57 27.90
CA GLU A 5 -10.70 -60.07 26.53
C GLU A 5 -12.02 -59.29 26.39
N THR A 6 -13.09 -59.73 27.07
CA THR A 6 -14.37 -58.98 27.10
C THR A 6 -14.21 -57.62 27.79
N TRP A 7 -13.48 -57.55 28.91
CA TRP A 7 -13.23 -56.29 29.61
C TRP A 7 -12.37 -55.31 28.80
N ILE A 8 -11.33 -55.79 28.12
CA ILE A 8 -10.50 -54.96 27.23
C ILE A 8 -11.33 -54.43 26.05
N SER A 9 -12.21 -55.24 25.48
CA SER A 9 -13.10 -54.84 24.39
C SER A 9 -14.13 -53.77 24.82
N ILE A 10 -14.72 -53.90 26.01
CA ILE A 10 -15.65 -52.91 26.57
C ILE A 10 -14.94 -51.58 26.84
N ILE A 11 -13.76 -51.62 27.46
CA ILE A 11 -12.97 -50.40 27.76
C ILE A 11 -12.52 -49.73 26.46
N GLY A 12 -12.07 -50.50 25.46
CA GLY A 12 -11.70 -49.98 24.14
C GLY A 12 -12.87 -49.33 23.40
N SER A 13 -14.08 -49.91 23.53
CA SER A 13 -15.29 -49.36 22.91
C SER A 13 -15.72 -48.04 23.56
N VAL A 14 -15.67 -47.95 24.90
CA VAL A 14 -15.96 -46.72 25.64
C VAL A 14 -14.92 -45.64 25.37
N ALA A 15 -13.63 -46.02 25.30
CA ALA A 15 -12.54 -45.11 24.95
C ALA A 15 -12.68 -44.58 23.50
N SER A 16 -13.10 -45.42 22.56
CA SER A 16 -13.32 -45.03 21.17
C SER A 16 -14.48 -44.04 21.01
N ILE A 17 -15.61 -44.30 21.69
CA ILE A 17 -16.76 -43.38 21.69
C ILE A 17 -16.40 -42.06 22.39
N GLY A 18 -15.73 -42.13 23.53
CA GLY A 18 -15.25 -40.94 24.26
C GLY A 18 -14.26 -40.10 23.44
N GLY A 19 -13.32 -40.77 22.77
CA GLY A 19 -12.36 -40.15 21.87
C GLY A 19 -13.03 -39.48 20.66
N ALA A 20 -14.05 -40.11 20.07
CA ALA A 20 -14.80 -39.53 18.97
C ALA A 20 -15.58 -38.26 19.37
N VAL A 21 -16.22 -38.27 20.55
CA VAL A 21 -16.93 -37.10 21.07
C VAL A 21 -15.96 -35.96 21.40
N TRP A 22 -14.81 -36.27 22.01
CA TRP A 22 -13.78 -35.30 22.30
C TRP A 22 -13.16 -34.70 21.03
N ALA A 23 -12.85 -35.54 20.04
CA ALA A 23 -12.34 -35.09 18.73
C ALA A 23 -13.35 -34.20 18.00
N PHE A 24 -14.66 -34.49 18.08
CA PHE A 24 -15.69 -33.64 17.49
C PHE A 24 -15.78 -32.26 18.16
N ARG A 25 -15.64 -32.21 19.48
CA ARG A 25 -15.62 -30.96 20.25
C ARG A 25 -14.36 -30.14 19.96
N GLU A 26 -13.21 -30.80 19.92
CA GLU A 26 -11.93 -30.18 19.61
C GLU A 26 -11.89 -29.66 18.16
N ALA A 27 -12.44 -30.42 17.20
CA ALA A 27 -12.56 -29.98 15.81
C ALA A 27 -13.44 -28.73 15.67
N LYS A 28 -14.53 -28.62 16.43
CA LYS A 28 -15.35 -27.40 16.47
C LYS A 28 -14.61 -26.21 17.07
N ASN A 29 -13.88 -26.41 18.16
CA ASN A 29 -13.09 -25.34 18.80
C ASN A 29 -11.91 -24.90 17.91
N ALA A 30 -11.25 -25.84 17.23
CA ALA A 30 -10.18 -25.58 16.27
C ALA A 30 -10.70 -24.81 15.06
N SER A 31 -11.88 -25.18 14.54
CA SER A 31 -12.53 -24.44 13.45
C SER A 31 -12.86 -23.00 13.86
N LEU A 32 -13.43 -22.78 15.05
CA LEU A 32 -13.71 -21.42 15.54
C LEU A 32 -12.43 -20.59 15.72
N SER A 33 -11.39 -21.19 16.27
CA SER A 33 -10.08 -20.55 16.45
C SER A 33 -9.41 -20.22 15.12
N ALA A 34 -9.52 -21.12 14.13
CA ALA A 34 -8.99 -20.90 12.78
C ALA A 34 -9.74 -19.76 12.07
N THR A 35 -11.07 -19.72 12.16
CA THR A 35 -11.87 -18.62 11.60
C THR A 35 -11.56 -17.27 12.27
N GLN A 36 -11.30 -17.25 13.59
CA GLN A 36 -10.87 -16.03 14.27
C GLN A 36 -9.47 -15.60 13.83
N ALA A 37 -8.53 -16.54 13.68
CA ALA A 37 -7.18 -16.26 13.20
C ALA A 37 -7.19 -15.74 11.76
N GLU A 38 -8.05 -16.28 10.90
CA GLU A 38 -8.25 -15.81 9.52
C GLU A 38 -8.76 -14.36 9.49
N LYS A 39 -9.78 -14.03 10.29
CA LYS A 39 -10.28 -12.65 10.42
C LYS A 39 -9.19 -11.68 10.87
N VAL A 40 -8.41 -12.03 11.89
CA VAL A 40 -7.32 -11.19 12.40
C VAL A 40 -6.22 -11.01 11.33
N ARG A 41 -5.87 -12.08 10.61
CA ARG A 41 -4.91 -12.02 9.51
C ARG A 41 -5.39 -11.05 8.42
N ASP A 42 -6.65 -11.15 8.03
CA ASP A 42 -7.22 -10.33 6.97
C ASP A 42 -7.30 -8.86 7.39
N GLU A 43 -7.68 -8.57 8.64
CA GLU A 43 -7.59 -7.22 9.22
C GLU A 43 -6.15 -6.67 9.22
N ILE A 44 -5.15 -7.50 9.51
CA ILE A 44 -3.73 -7.09 9.48
C ILE A 44 -3.30 -6.75 8.05
N ILE A 45 -3.69 -7.57 7.06
CA ILE A 45 -3.39 -7.33 5.64
C ILE A 45 -4.04 -6.03 5.17
N GLU A 46 -5.29 -5.80 5.54
CA GLU A 46 -6.02 -4.57 5.18
C GLU A 46 -5.35 -3.34 5.81
N ARG A 47 -5.01 -3.38 7.10
CA ARG A 47 -4.26 -2.30 7.77
C ARG A 47 -2.93 -2.00 7.09
N ARG A 48 -2.19 -3.03 6.67
CA ARG A 48 -0.92 -2.86 5.96
C ARG A 48 -1.12 -2.09 4.65
N LYS A 49 -2.14 -2.47 3.85
CA LYS A 49 -2.47 -1.78 2.59
C LYS A 49 -2.81 -0.31 2.80
N ILE A 50 -3.56 0.03 3.85
CA ILE A 50 -3.88 1.44 4.18
C ILE A 50 -2.62 2.23 4.50
N ILE A 51 -1.71 1.65 5.30
CA ILE A 51 -0.46 2.31 5.70
C ILE A 51 0.38 2.59 4.45
N GLU A 52 0.50 1.61 3.56
CA GLU A 52 1.26 1.76 2.31
C GLU A 52 0.66 2.86 1.41
N VAL A 53 -0.67 2.89 1.23
CA VAL A 53 -1.32 3.96 0.45
C VAL A 53 -1.19 5.34 1.12
N SER A 54 -1.27 5.41 2.45
CA SER A 54 -1.06 6.66 3.21
C SER A 54 0.38 7.16 3.07
N GLN A 55 1.33 6.24 3.00
CA GLN A 55 2.74 6.54 2.74
C GLN A 55 2.91 7.12 1.33
N VAL A 56 2.22 6.57 0.32
CA VAL A 56 2.23 7.13 -1.04
C VAL A 56 1.74 8.58 -1.06
N HIS A 57 0.58 8.87 -0.44
CA HIS A 57 0.07 10.24 -0.34
C HIS A 57 1.06 11.20 0.35
N THR A 58 1.72 10.72 1.41
CA THR A 58 2.71 11.50 2.17
C THR A 58 3.94 11.82 1.30
N GLU A 59 4.46 10.82 0.59
CA GLU A 59 5.60 10.98 -0.32
C GLU A 59 5.27 11.88 -1.52
N THR A 60 4.09 11.73 -2.13
CA THR A 60 3.61 12.63 -3.21
C THR A 60 3.53 14.08 -2.72
N SER A 61 3.06 14.31 -1.49
CA SER A 61 3.00 15.66 -0.90
C SER A 61 4.39 16.21 -0.61
N ARG A 62 5.31 15.37 -0.11
CA ARG A 62 6.70 15.74 0.17
C ARG A 62 7.42 16.15 -1.11
N ILE A 63 7.35 15.35 -2.17
CA ILE A 63 8.04 15.64 -3.42
C ILE A 63 7.45 16.89 -4.10
N LEU A 64 6.13 17.09 -4.04
CA LEU A 64 5.49 18.29 -4.59
C LEU A 64 6.03 19.56 -3.91
N LYS A 65 6.26 19.51 -2.59
CA LYS A 65 6.88 20.62 -1.84
C LYS A 65 8.34 20.86 -2.28
N ILE A 66 9.12 19.81 -2.50
CA ILE A 66 10.51 19.92 -2.97
C ILE A 66 10.55 20.53 -4.38
N VAL A 67 9.74 20.02 -5.29
CA VAL A 67 9.64 20.49 -6.69
C VAL A 67 9.09 21.91 -6.76
N SER A 68 8.26 22.35 -5.82
CA SER A 68 7.75 23.72 -5.78
C SER A 68 8.86 24.79 -5.72
N ASN A 69 10.05 24.44 -5.22
CA ASN A 69 11.22 25.33 -5.20
C ASN A 69 11.75 25.67 -6.60
N VAL A 70 11.49 24.81 -7.59
CA VAL A 70 11.82 25.01 -9.02
C VAL A 70 10.57 25.11 -9.90
N GLY A 71 9.39 25.13 -9.26
CA GLY A 71 8.09 25.05 -9.90
C GLY A 71 7.53 26.41 -10.37
N PRO A 72 6.22 26.48 -10.66
CA PRO A 72 5.59 27.64 -11.28
C PRO A 72 5.73 28.94 -10.47
N SER A 73 5.76 28.83 -9.14
CA SER A 73 5.86 29.96 -8.21
C SER A 73 7.29 30.46 -8.01
N CYS A 74 8.29 29.86 -8.64
CA CYS A 74 9.68 30.23 -8.44
C CYS A 74 10.07 31.51 -9.21
N ASN A 75 10.87 32.36 -8.56
CA ASN A 75 11.45 33.58 -9.11
C ASN A 75 13.00 33.45 -9.20
N PRO A 76 13.68 34.31 -9.99
CA PRO A 76 15.13 34.20 -10.20
C PRO A 76 15.98 34.28 -8.93
N SER A 77 15.51 34.97 -7.90
CA SER A 77 16.20 35.06 -6.62
C SER A 77 16.08 33.78 -5.79
N MET A 78 14.94 33.09 -5.83
CA MET A 78 14.71 31.83 -5.11
C MET A 78 15.41 30.64 -5.76
N LEU A 79 15.63 30.66 -7.08
CA LEU A 79 16.38 29.62 -7.80
C LEU A 79 17.89 29.72 -7.60
N LYS A 80 18.38 30.85 -7.07
CA LYS A 80 19.80 31.11 -6.83
C LYS A 80 20.28 30.32 -5.61
N GLY A 81 21.06 29.27 -5.85
CA GLY A 81 21.54 28.34 -4.80
C GLY A 81 20.71 27.06 -4.68
N VAL A 82 19.65 26.91 -5.47
CA VAL A 82 18.90 25.65 -5.55
C VAL A 82 19.70 24.63 -6.35
N ASN A 83 19.94 23.48 -5.74
CA ASN A 83 20.60 22.36 -6.41
C ASN A 83 19.57 21.55 -7.22
N CYS A 84 19.41 21.91 -8.49
CA CYS A 84 18.51 21.22 -9.42
C CYS A 84 18.87 19.74 -9.60
N GLY A 85 20.15 19.37 -9.48
CA GLY A 85 20.58 17.97 -9.53
C GLY A 85 20.07 17.16 -8.34
N ASN A 86 20.10 17.72 -7.14
CA ASN A 86 19.50 17.06 -5.96
C ASN A 86 17.99 16.93 -6.10
N ILE A 87 17.30 17.95 -6.62
CA ILE A 87 15.85 17.88 -6.85
C ILE A 87 15.52 16.84 -7.91
N ALA A 88 16.26 16.78 -9.02
CA ALA A 88 16.09 15.76 -10.05
C ALA A 88 16.25 14.35 -9.47
N LYS A 89 17.26 14.15 -8.61
CA LYS A 89 17.46 12.89 -7.88
C LYS A 89 16.29 12.56 -6.95
N ASP A 90 15.78 13.54 -6.19
CA ASP A 90 14.62 13.33 -5.31
C ASP A 90 13.37 12.93 -6.13
N VAL A 91 13.19 13.50 -7.33
CA VAL A 91 12.09 13.16 -8.24
C VAL A 91 12.28 11.76 -8.84
N GLU A 92 13.51 11.37 -9.17
CA GLU A 92 13.84 10.01 -9.62
C GLU A 92 13.55 8.97 -8.54
N GLU A 93 13.98 9.23 -7.30
CA GLU A 93 13.70 8.37 -6.15
C GLU A 93 12.19 8.23 -5.90
N TYR A 94 11.45 9.33 -6.03
CA TYR A 94 9.99 9.31 -5.97
C TYR A 94 9.37 8.49 -7.11
N ALA A 95 9.83 8.64 -8.35
CA ALA A 95 9.35 7.84 -9.48
C ALA A 95 9.59 6.34 -9.24
N ARG A 96 10.77 5.96 -8.75
CA ARG A 96 11.06 4.56 -8.37
C ARG A 96 10.12 4.06 -7.27
N PHE A 97 9.91 4.85 -6.23
CA PHE A 97 9.00 4.53 -5.13
C PHE A 97 7.57 4.31 -5.63
N ILE A 98 7.05 5.17 -6.50
CA ILE A 98 5.71 5.01 -7.08
C ILE A 98 5.62 3.78 -7.98
N ASN A 99 6.68 3.48 -8.75
CA ASN A 99 6.71 2.29 -9.59
C ASN A 99 6.72 0.98 -8.78
N GLU A 100 7.40 0.93 -7.63
CA GLU A 100 7.35 -0.20 -6.69
C GLU A 100 5.92 -0.45 -6.18
N HIS A 101 5.18 0.63 -5.96
CA HIS A 101 3.79 0.60 -5.49
C HIS A 101 2.77 0.57 -6.64
N SER A 102 3.22 0.44 -7.89
CA SER A 102 2.36 0.51 -9.08
C SER A 102 1.28 -0.58 -9.14
N SER A 103 1.46 -1.68 -8.40
CA SER A 103 0.46 -2.74 -8.25
C SER A 103 -0.82 -2.24 -7.59
N TYR A 104 -0.74 -1.23 -6.72
CA TYR A 104 -1.90 -0.63 -6.06
C TYR A 104 -2.77 0.23 -6.99
N PHE A 105 -2.21 0.69 -8.11
CA PHE A 105 -2.87 1.54 -9.09
C PHE A 105 -3.46 0.76 -10.27
N THR A 106 -3.54 -0.57 -10.18
CA THR A 106 -4.05 -1.42 -11.27
C THR A 106 -5.58 -1.53 -11.32
N CYS A 107 -6.28 -0.93 -10.36
CA CYS A 107 -7.73 -0.92 -10.31
C CYS A 107 -8.29 0.26 -11.12
N PHE A 108 -8.43 0.07 -12.44
CA PHE A 108 -9.57 0.47 -13.28
C PHE A 108 -9.21 0.89 -14.70
N PHE A 109 -8.14 1.66 -14.96
CA PHE A 109 -7.80 2.10 -16.33
C PHE A 109 -6.34 2.55 -16.35
N GLU A 110 -5.49 1.82 -17.08
CA GLU A 110 -4.06 2.13 -17.28
C GLU A 110 -3.26 2.30 -15.96
N ASN A 111 -1.97 2.00 -15.96
CA ASN A 111 -1.19 2.12 -14.72
C ASN A 111 -0.74 3.58 -14.60
N GLU A 112 -1.60 4.44 -14.04
CA GLU A 112 -1.33 5.88 -13.90
C GLU A 112 0.01 6.16 -13.18
N ALA A 113 0.43 5.28 -12.27
CA ALA A 113 1.74 5.32 -11.63
C ALA A 113 2.88 5.10 -12.64
N LYS A 114 2.77 4.14 -13.56
CA LYS A 114 3.75 3.92 -14.64
C LYS A 114 3.75 5.03 -15.68
N GLU A 115 2.58 5.59 -16.01
CA GLU A 115 2.48 6.74 -16.90
C GLU A 115 3.17 7.95 -16.30
N LEU A 116 2.95 8.22 -15.02
CA LEU A 116 3.66 9.27 -14.29
C LEU A 116 5.17 9.05 -14.37
N CYS A 117 5.66 7.85 -14.06
CA CYS A 117 7.09 7.53 -14.12
C CYS A 117 7.67 7.77 -15.52
N THR A 118 7.00 7.28 -16.56
CA THR A 118 7.43 7.45 -17.96
C THR A 118 7.46 8.92 -18.35
N SER A 119 6.45 9.68 -17.92
CA SER A 119 6.35 11.11 -18.19
C SER A 119 7.40 11.94 -17.44
N LEU A 120 7.88 11.48 -16.28
CA LEU A 120 8.85 12.19 -15.46
C LEU A 120 10.29 11.99 -15.94
N ASN A 121 10.63 10.84 -16.56
CA ASN A 121 12.01 10.54 -16.98
C ASN A 121 12.64 11.66 -17.84
N GLY A 122 11.92 12.13 -18.87
CA GLY A 122 12.41 13.21 -19.72
C GLY A 122 12.60 14.53 -18.96
N ASP A 123 11.66 14.86 -18.07
CA ASP A 123 11.75 16.11 -17.30
C ASP A 123 12.86 16.06 -16.24
N ILE A 124 13.17 14.88 -15.68
CA ILE A 124 14.26 14.67 -14.72
C ILE A 124 15.60 14.93 -15.42
N GLU A 125 15.80 14.35 -16.60
CA GLU A 125 16.99 14.58 -17.42
C GLU A 125 17.12 16.07 -17.77
N GLU A 126 16.04 16.69 -18.27
CA GLU A 126 16.00 18.13 -18.57
C GLU A 126 16.33 19.00 -17.36
N LEU A 127 15.78 18.69 -16.18
CA LEU A 127 16.06 19.45 -14.96
C LEU A 127 17.51 19.28 -14.49
N SER A 128 18.10 18.10 -14.68
CA SER A 128 19.49 17.80 -14.30
C SER A 128 20.51 18.53 -15.19
N GLU A 129 20.19 18.67 -16.49
CA GLU A 129 21.06 19.30 -17.48
C GLU A 129 20.82 20.81 -17.61
N ALA A 130 19.71 21.33 -17.07
CA ALA A 130 19.33 22.73 -17.18
C ALA A 130 20.36 23.69 -16.56
N LYS A 131 20.91 24.57 -17.41
CA LYS A 131 21.90 25.59 -17.00
C LYS A 131 21.28 26.97 -16.81
N SER A 132 20.28 27.35 -17.62
CA SER A 132 19.62 28.64 -17.52
C SER A 132 18.48 28.64 -16.51
N PHE A 133 18.08 29.84 -16.05
CA PHE A 133 16.93 29.99 -15.16
C PHE A 133 15.63 29.52 -15.83
N ASP A 134 15.43 29.89 -17.09
CA ASP A 134 14.20 29.56 -17.82
C ASP A 134 14.07 28.07 -18.05
N ASP A 135 15.19 27.37 -18.35
CA ASP A 135 15.18 25.91 -18.53
C ASP A 135 14.83 25.20 -17.21
N LYS A 136 15.47 25.62 -16.10
CA LYS A 136 15.20 25.06 -14.76
C LYS A 136 13.74 25.24 -14.36
N LYS A 137 13.21 26.44 -14.59
CA LYS A 137 11.81 26.76 -14.29
C LYS A 137 10.85 26.01 -15.19
N LYS A 138 11.18 25.82 -16.47
CA LYS A 138 10.35 25.08 -17.43
C LYS A 138 10.25 23.60 -17.03
N ALA A 139 11.40 22.94 -16.79
CA ALA A 139 11.45 21.55 -16.37
C ALA A 139 10.77 21.36 -15.00
N GLY A 140 11.09 22.20 -14.01
CA GLY A 140 10.47 22.14 -12.69
C GLY A 140 8.96 22.40 -12.69
N LYS A 141 8.47 23.29 -13.56
CA LYS A 141 7.03 23.53 -13.78
C LYS A 141 6.34 22.31 -14.39
N SER A 142 6.96 21.65 -15.36
CA SER A 142 6.44 20.43 -15.98
C SER A 142 6.30 19.30 -14.95
N ILE A 143 7.38 19.02 -14.19
CA ILE A 143 7.38 18.02 -13.10
C ILE A 143 6.30 18.35 -12.08
N TYR A 144 6.21 19.61 -11.65
CA TYR A 144 5.23 20.04 -10.66
C TYR A 144 3.80 19.71 -11.09
N TYR A 145 3.41 20.04 -12.32
CA TYR A 145 2.06 19.76 -12.78
C TYR A 145 1.78 18.28 -12.97
N LYS A 146 2.73 17.50 -13.46
CA LYS A 146 2.59 16.04 -13.58
C LYS A 146 2.32 15.40 -12.22
N ILE A 147 3.11 15.75 -11.20
CA ILE A 147 2.91 15.27 -9.82
C ILE A 147 1.61 15.80 -9.22
N ASN A 148 1.29 17.09 -9.41
CA ASN A 148 0.08 17.69 -8.88
C ASN A 148 -1.19 17.07 -9.49
N ASN A 149 -1.16 16.72 -10.78
CA ASN A 149 -2.28 16.08 -11.47
C ASN A 149 -2.46 14.61 -11.06
N PHE A 150 -1.42 13.97 -10.51
CA PHE A 150 -1.50 12.63 -9.95
C PHE A 150 -2.05 12.61 -8.51
N MET A 151 -1.99 13.75 -7.78
CA MET A 151 -2.47 13.85 -6.41
C MET A 151 -3.94 13.43 -6.21
N PRO A 152 -4.90 13.80 -7.09
CA PRO A 152 -6.28 13.33 -6.99
C PRO A 152 -6.41 11.81 -7.04
N THR A 153 -5.64 11.13 -7.89
CA THR A 153 -5.64 9.66 -7.98
C THR A 153 -5.15 9.03 -6.68
N VAL A 154 -4.04 9.53 -6.15
CA VAL A 154 -3.49 9.04 -4.87
C VAL A 154 -4.47 9.26 -3.72
N LYS A 155 -5.15 10.41 -3.72
CA LYS A 155 -6.17 10.72 -2.73
C LYS A 155 -7.40 9.84 -2.86
N ALA A 156 -7.90 9.62 -4.07
CA ALA A 156 -9.03 8.73 -4.33
C ALA A 156 -8.72 7.30 -3.87
N LEU A 157 -7.52 6.79 -4.17
CA LEU A 157 -7.05 5.48 -3.70
C LEU A 157 -7.01 5.43 -2.16
N SER A 158 -6.50 6.49 -1.53
CA SER A 158 -6.43 6.59 -0.06
C SER A 158 -7.82 6.63 0.58
N ASP A 159 -8.74 7.40 0.02
CA ASP A 159 -10.09 7.56 0.54
C ASP A 159 -10.90 6.25 0.35
N GLU A 160 -10.83 5.61 -0.82
CA GLU A 160 -11.47 4.31 -1.11
C GLU A 160 -11.02 3.24 -0.09
N LYS A 161 -9.71 3.09 0.13
CA LYS A 161 -9.18 2.11 1.09
C LYS A 161 -9.52 2.44 2.54
N ARG A 162 -9.67 3.72 2.88
CA ARG A 162 -10.08 4.13 4.22
C ARG A 162 -11.56 3.86 4.46
N GLU A 163 -12.41 4.11 3.47
CA GLU A 163 -13.85 3.86 3.54
C GLU A 163 -14.17 2.36 3.63
N HIS A 164 -13.54 1.50 2.83
CA HIS A 164 -13.73 0.04 2.92
C HIS A 164 -13.50 -0.55 4.32
N VAL A 165 -12.55 0.01 5.07
CA VAL A 165 -12.24 -0.42 6.44
C VAL A 165 -13.31 0.03 7.43
N VAL A 166 -13.93 1.20 7.19
CA VAL A 166 -15.04 1.70 8.01
C VAL A 166 -16.27 0.82 7.78
N THR A 167 -16.59 0.49 6.53
CA THR A 167 -17.76 -0.36 6.21
C THR A 167 -17.61 -1.79 6.73
N THR A 168 -16.41 -2.37 6.66
CA THR A 168 -16.11 -3.70 7.24
C THR A 168 -16.27 -3.72 8.77
N ARG A 169 -15.96 -2.60 9.45
CA ARG A 169 -16.14 -2.47 10.91
C ARG A 169 -17.61 -2.31 11.33
N GLU A 170 -18.46 -1.74 10.49
CA GLU A 170 -19.89 -1.59 10.78
C GLU A 170 -20.68 -2.87 10.50
N GLY A 171 -20.30 -3.65 9.46
CA GLY A 171 -20.93 -4.95 9.16
C GLY A 171 -20.64 -6.06 10.17
N ASN A 172 -19.53 -5.98 10.92
CA ASN A 172 -19.14 -6.97 11.94
C ASN A 172 -19.75 -6.70 13.34
N LYS A 173 -20.63 -5.69 13.48
CA LYS A 173 -21.33 -5.35 14.73
C LYS A 173 -22.76 -5.91 14.84
N LEU A 174 -23.21 -6.73 13.88
CA LEU A 174 -24.52 -7.39 13.89
C LEU A 174 -24.38 -8.89 14.15
#